data_AF-X1R6T2-F1
#
_entry.id   AF-X1R6T2-F1
#
_cell.length_a   1.000
_cell.length_b   1.000
_cell.length_c   1.000
_cell.angle_alpha   90.00
_cell.angle_beta   90.00
_cell.angle_gamma   90.00
#
_symmetry.space_group_name_H-M   'P 1'
#
loop_
_entity.id
_entity.type
_entity.pdbx_description
1 polymer ?
#
loop_
_entity_poly.entity_id
_entity_poly.type
_entity_poly.pdbx_seq_one_letter_code
_entity_poly.pdbx_strand_id
1 'polypeptide(L)'
;MALFENEREVFVQFITHSSQDLKGFKHISDQHDFRVRVVEDMLREKKIELDFLDAVVGRGGLVRPIPGGTYRVTSKMVKNLQAAEWGEHASNLGGIIAFALGEEIGIPSYIVDPVVGDEMIPIARISGVPDFERRSIFHALNQKAVAR
;
A
#
# COMPACT_ATOMS: atom_id res chain seq x y z
N MET A 1 -6.12 9.51 -2.59
CA MET A 1 -6.39 8.75 -3.82
C MET A 1 -6.13 9.65 -5.00
N ALA A 2 -5.76 9.09 -6.15
CA ALA A 2 -5.58 9.84 -7.38
C ALA A 2 -6.01 8.98 -8.56
N LEU A 3 -6.48 9.60 -9.64
CA LEU A 3 -6.67 8.97 -10.95
C LEU A 3 -5.73 9.64 -11.95
N PHE A 4 -5.07 8.81 -12.75
CA PHE A 4 -4.19 9.23 -13.82
C PHE A 4 -4.67 8.65 -15.15
N GLU A 5 -4.58 9.45 -16.19
CA GLU A 5 -4.74 9.02 -17.58
C GLU A 5 -3.38 9.18 -18.24
N ASN A 6 -2.67 8.07 -18.42
CA ASN A 6 -1.24 8.08 -18.75
C ASN A 6 -0.45 8.91 -17.72
N GLU A 7 0.23 9.98 -18.18
CA GLU A 7 1.02 10.88 -17.32
C GLU A 7 0.18 12.05 -16.77
N ARG A 8 -1.08 12.20 -17.21
CA ARG A 8 -1.93 13.31 -16.79
C ARG A 8 -2.67 12.95 -15.51
N GLU A 9 -2.44 13.72 -14.45
CA GLU A 9 -3.28 13.70 -13.26
C GLU A 9 -4.69 14.18 -13.63
N VAL A 10 -5.68 13.30 -13.54
CA VAL A 10 -7.09 13.66 -13.74
C VAL A 10 -7.64 14.32 -12.48
N PHE A 11 -7.34 13.73 -11.31
CA PHE A 11 -7.54 14.37 -10.02
C PHE A 11 -6.74 13.68 -8.92
N VAL A 12 -6.49 14.44 -7.85
CA VAL A 12 -6.06 13.94 -6.54
C VAL A 12 -7.08 14.39 -5.49
N GLN A 13 -7.50 13.47 -4.64
CA GLN A 13 -8.37 13.74 -3.50
C GLN A 13 -7.77 13.14 -2.22
N PHE A 14 -7.64 13.98 -1.21
CA PHE A 14 -7.32 13.53 0.14
C PHE A 14 -8.61 13.11 0.84
N ILE A 15 -8.62 11.87 1.31
CA ILE A 15 -9.73 11.33 2.10
C ILE A 15 -9.24 11.21 3.53
N THR A 16 -9.80 12.04 4.40
CA THR A 16 -9.52 12.06 5.82
C THR A 16 -10.54 11.21 6.56
N HIS A 17 -10.06 10.49 7.58
CA HIS A 17 -10.91 9.67 8.44
C HIS A 17 -10.74 10.19 9.86
N SER A 18 -11.86 10.52 10.50
CA SER A 18 -11.87 10.94 11.89
C SER A 18 -11.61 9.75 12.81
N SER A 19 -11.18 10.01 14.04
CA SER A 19 -11.06 8.97 15.06
C SER A 19 -12.39 8.25 15.31
N GLN A 20 -13.52 8.93 15.07
CA GLN A 20 -14.85 8.35 15.24
C GLN A 20 -15.16 7.32 14.16
N ASP A 21 -14.76 7.58 12.91
CA ASP A 21 -14.93 6.64 11.78
C ASP A 21 -14.14 5.35 12.03
N LEU A 22 -13.01 5.46 12.74
CA LEU A 22 -12.08 4.35 12.96
C LEU A 22 -12.30 3.62 14.30
N LYS A 23 -13.15 4.16 15.19
CA LYS A 23 -13.29 3.69 16.59
C LYS A 23 -13.74 2.23 16.72
N GLY A 24 -14.43 1.70 15.71
CA GLY A 24 -14.98 0.35 15.72
C GLY A 24 -14.01 -0.76 15.30
N PHE A 25 -12.83 -0.42 14.78
CA PHE A 25 -11.88 -1.40 14.27
C PHE A 25 -10.82 -1.72 15.32
N LYS A 26 -10.64 -3.02 15.60
CA LYS A 26 -9.64 -3.48 16.58
C LYS A 26 -8.25 -3.50 15.96
N HIS A 27 -8.17 -3.97 14.72
CA HIS A 27 -6.96 -4.02 13.92
C HIS A 27 -7.08 -3.07 12.72
N ILE A 28 -5.94 -2.61 12.23
CA ILE A 28 -5.82 -1.82 11.00
C ILE A 28 -6.40 -2.62 9.83
N SER A 29 -6.14 -3.93 9.75
CA SER A 29 -6.65 -4.78 8.67
C SER A 29 -8.18 -4.89 8.65
N ASP A 30 -8.84 -4.77 9.80
CA ASP A 30 -10.31 -4.75 9.90
C ASP A 30 -10.92 -3.56 9.14
N GLN A 31 -10.16 -2.50 8.90
CA GLN A 31 -10.63 -1.31 8.18
C GLN A 31 -10.77 -1.53 6.67
N HIS A 32 -10.30 -2.65 6.11
CA HIS A 32 -10.17 -2.79 4.65
C HIS A 32 -11.49 -2.60 3.90
N ASP A 33 -12.56 -3.28 4.28
CA ASP A 33 -13.88 -3.16 3.64
C ASP A 33 -14.41 -1.72 3.72
N PHE A 34 -14.20 -1.05 4.85
CA PHE A 34 -14.56 0.35 5.01
C PHE A 34 -13.78 1.25 4.05
N ARG A 35 -12.46 1.04 3.92
CA ARG A 35 -11.63 1.84 3.00
C ARG A 35 -11.95 1.56 1.54
N VAL A 36 -12.27 0.32 1.17
CA VAL A 36 -12.70 -0.05 -0.19
C VAL A 36 -13.99 0.70 -0.55
N ARG A 37 -15.02 0.63 0.31
CA ARG A 37 -16.28 1.37 0.08
C ARG A 37 -16.06 2.87 -0.06
N VAL A 38 -15.20 3.46 0.76
CA VAL A 38 -14.87 4.89 0.67
C VAL A 38 -14.22 5.24 -0.67
N VAL A 39 -13.40 4.34 -1.24
CA VAL A 39 -12.82 4.53 -2.57
C VAL A 39 -13.88 4.40 -3.66
N GLU A 40 -14.74 3.38 -3.59
CA GLU A 40 -15.86 3.19 -4.53
C GLU A 40 -16.82 4.38 -4.54
N ASP A 41 -17.19 4.89 -3.37
CA ASP A 41 -18.10 6.03 -3.24
C ASP A 41 -17.50 7.30 -3.84
N MET A 42 -16.19 7.51 -3.67
CA MET A 42 -15.48 8.60 -4.32
C MET A 42 -15.50 8.45 -5.85
N LEU A 43 -15.22 7.24 -6.37
CA LEU A 43 -15.27 6.98 -7.82
C LEU A 43 -16.67 7.25 -8.38
N ARG A 44 -17.72 6.80 -7.66
CA ARG A 44 -19.13 7.10 -7.97
C ARG A 44 -19.42 8.60 -7.99
N GLU A 45 -18.97 9.35 -6.99
CA GLU A 45 -19.16 10.81 -6.92
C GLU A 45 -18.55 11.51 -8.14
N LYS A 46 -17.37 11.04 -8.57
CA LYS A 46 -16.68 11.54 -9.77
C LYS A 46 -17.22 10.97 -11.08
N LYS A 47 -18.23 10.09 -11.03
CA LYS A 47 -18.83 9.39 -12.18
C LYS A 47 -17.80 8.59 -12.99
N ILE A 48 -16.92 7.90 -12.27
CA ILE A 48 -15.91 7.01 -12.85
C ILE A 48 -16.32 5.58 -12.54
N GLU A 49 -16.56 4.79 -13.58
CA GLU A 49 -16.77 3.36 -13.43
C GLU A 49 -15.42 2.65 -13.24
N LEU A 50 -15.41 1.68 -12.33
CA LEU A 50 -14.24 0.85 -12.04
C LEU A 50 -13.72 0.13 -13.30
N ASP A 51 -14.62 -0.32 -14.17
CA ASP A 51 -14.29 -1.04 -15.41
C ASP A 51 -13.45 -0.24 -16.42
N PHE A 52 -13.30 1.08 -16.25
CA PHE A 52 -12.42 1.90 -17.09
C PHE A 52 -10.97 1.96 -16.61
N LEU A 53 -10.65 1.33 -15.48
CA LEU A 53 -9.29 1.33 -14.94
C LEU A 53 -8.43 0.24 -15.61
N ASP A 54 -7.21 0.59 -16.02
CA ASP A 54 -6.24 -0.39 -16.53
C ASP A 54 -5.48 -1.12 -15.39
N ALA A 55 -5.31 -0.44 -14.25
CA ALA A 55 -4.62 -0.98 -13.09
C ALA A 55 -4.99 -0.21 -11.80
N VAL A 56 -4.84 -0.89 -10.65
CA VAL A 56 -4.94 -0.24 -9.32
C VAL A 56 -3.60 -0.30 -8.62
N VAL A 57 -3.13 0.84 -8.12
CA VAL A 57 -1.82 0.93 -7.45
C VAL A 57 -1.99 1.40 -6.01
N GLY A 58 -1.51 0.59 -5.07
CA GLY A 58 -1.44 0.89 -3.65
C GLY A 58 -0.03 1.27 -3.20
N ARG A 59 0.08 1.98 -2.08
CA ARG A 59 1.37 2.10 -1.39
C ARG A 59 1.75 0.76 -0.77
N GLY A 60 3.03 0.38 -0.87
CA GLY A 60 3.51 -0.84 -0.24
C GLY A 60 3.46 -0.79 1.30
N GLY A 61 2.91 -1.84 1.90
CA GLY A 61 2.85 -2.05 3.34
C GLY A 61 4.15 -2.57 3.96
N LEU A 62 4.05 -3.02 5.21
CA LEU A 62 5.08 -3.80 5.88
C LEU A 62 5.04 -5.23 5.33
N VAL A 63 5.73 -5.45 4.22
CA VAL A 63 5.97 -6.79 3.65
C VAL A 63 7.30 -7.33 4.15
N ARG A 64 7.69 -8.54 3.70
CA ARG A 64 9.06 -9.02 3.91
C ARG A 64 10.07 -8.05 3.26
N PRO A 65 11.30 -7.92 3.76
CA PRO A 65 12.33 -7.12 3.10
C PRO A 65 12.50 -7.53 1.63
N ILE A 66 12.34 -6.58 0.72
CA ILE A 66 12.49 -6.76 -0.72
C ILE A 66 13.16 -5.50 -1.32
N PRO A 67 13.81 -5.61 -2.49
CA PRO A 67 14.35 -4.44 -3.19
C PRO A 67 13.27 -3.38 -3.49
N GLY A 68 13.68 -2.14 -3.77
CA GLY A 68 12.76 -1.14 -4.33
C GLY A 68 12.18 -1.60 -5.67
N GLY A 69 10.98 -1.11 -6.02
CA GLY A 69 10.32 -1.44 -7.29
C GLY A 69 8.80 -1.57 -7.20
N THR A 70 8.23 -1.95 -8.34
CA THR A 70 6.80 -2.20 -8.52
C THR A 70 6.54 -3.70 -8.48
N TYR A 71 5.63 -4.14 -7.61
CA TYR A 71 5.31 -5.54 -7.41
C TYR A 71 3.82 -5.79 -7.64
N ARG A 72 3.49 -6.83 -8.40
CA ARG A 72 2.12 -7.29 -8.54
C ARG A 72 1.60 -7.80 -7.20
N VAL A 73 0.43 -7.34 -6.79
CA VAL A 73 -0.20 -7.83 -5.57
C VAL A 73 -0.76 -9.23 -5.83
N THR A 74 -0.54 -10.13 -4.88
CA THR A 74 -1.03 -11.51 -4.94
C THR A 74 -1.85 -11.81 -3.70
N SER A 75 -2.71 -12.83 -3.79
CA SER A 75 -3.47 -13.32 -2.63
C SER A 75 -2.56 -13.70 -1.45
N LYS A 76 -1.34 -14.22 -1.71
CA LYS A 76 -0.33 -14.47 -0.67
C LYS A 76 0.15 -13.17 -0.01
N MET A 77 0.44 -12.14 -0.79
CA MET A 77 0.82 -10.83 -0.24
C MET A 77 -0.30 -10.23 0.63
N VAL A 78 -1.55 -10.32 0.18
CA VAL A 78 -2.71 -9.84 0.94
C VAL A 78 -2.85 -10.57 2.27
N LYS A 79 -2.75 -11.90 2.28
CA LYS A 79 -2.77 -12.71 3.51
C LYS A 79 -1.69 -12.26 4.50
N ASN A 80 -0.47 -12.04 4.04
CA ASN A 80 0.63 -11.59 4.90
C ASN A 80 0.39 -10.17 5.46
N LEU A 81 -0.14 -9.26 4.65
CA LEU A 81 -0.49 -7.89 5.06
C LEU A 81 -1.64 -7.88 6.08
N GLN A 82 -2.65 -8.75 5.89
CA GLN A 82 -3.78 -8.91 6.82
C GLN A 82 -3.36 -9.53 8.15
N ALA A 83 -2.48 -10.53 8.11
CA ALA A 83 -1.92 -11.18 9.30
C ALA A 83 -0.87 -10.32 10.03
N ALA A 84 -0.50 -9.17 9.46
CA ALA A 84 0.50 -8.26 10.01
C ALA A 84 1.83 -8.96 10.38
N GLU A 85 2.27 -9.93 9.57
CA GLU A 85 3.45 -10.78 9.83
C GLU A 85 4.72 -9.96 10.08
N TRP A 86 4.84 -8.81 9.42
CA TRP A 86 5.97 -7.88 9.55
C TRP A 86 5.62 -6.59 10.29
N GLY A 87 4.48 -6.58 10.97
CA GLY A 87 3.98 -5.45 11.75
C GLY A 87 2.67 -4.88 11.21
N GLU A 88 1.97 -4.18 12.09
CA GLU A 88 0.70 -3.56 11.81
C GLU A 88 0.88 -2.07 11.52
N HIS A 89 0.44 -1.63 10.34
CA HIS A 89 0.54 -0.22 9.94
C HIS A 89 -0.53 0.11 8.89
N ALA A 90 -1.02 1.36 8.89
CA ALA A 90 -2.05 1.83 7.95
C ALA A 90 -1.67 1.62 6.47
N SER A 91 -0.38 1.64 6.13
CA SER A 91 0.10 1.36 4.77
C SER A 91 -0.15 -0.07 4.31
N ASN A 92 -0.38 -1.04 5.21
CA ASN A 92 -0.74 -2.40 4.84
C ASN A 92 -2.04 -2.45 4.04
N LEU A 93 -2.96 -1.53 4.34
CA LEU A 93 -4.24 -1.41 3.63
C LEU A 93 -4.06 -1.03 2.15
N GLY A 94 -2.96 -0.37 1.77
CA GLY A 94 -2.72 0.04 0.38
C GLY A 94 -2.74 -1.14 -0.59
N GLY A 95 -1.99 -2.21 -0.28
CA GLY A 95 -1.98 -3.43 -1.09
C GLY A 95 -3.28 -4.22 -1.01
N ILE A 96 -3.93 -4.24 0.16
CA ILE A 96 -5.20 -4.96 0.37
C ILE A 96 -6.33 -4.33 -0.45
N ILE A 97 -6.47 -3.00 -0.40
CA ILE A 97 -7.47 -2.24 -1.15
C ILE A 97 -7.22 -2.37 -2.66
N ALA A 98 -5.97 -2.21 -3.10
CA ALA A 98 -5.63 -2.32 -4.52
C ALA A 98 -5.97 -3.71 -5.07
N PHE A 99 -5.72 -4.76 -4.29
CA PHE A 99 -6.10 -6.12 -4.67
C PHE A 99 -7.62 -6.32 -4.72
N ALA A 100 -8.35 -5.85 -3.70
CA ALA A 100 -9.81 -5.98 -3.67
C ALA A 100 -10.47 -5.34 -4.91
N LEU A 101 -10.11 -4.09 -5.21
CA LEU A 101 -10.63 -3.38 -6.37
C LEU A 101 -10.20 -4.02 -7.70
N GLY A 102 -8.95 -4.46 -7.79
CA GLY A 102 -8.43 -5.09 -9.02
C GLY A 102 -9.07 -6.44 -9.32
N GLU A 103 -9.28 -7.27 -8.29
CA GLU A 103 -9.91 -8.59 -8.44
C GLU A 103 -11.38 -8.50 -8.82
N GLU A 104 -12.10 -7.49 -8.34
CA GLU A 104 -13.53 -7.28 -8.65
C GLU A 104 -13.80 -7.18 -10.15
N ILE A 105 -12.92 -6.46 -10.86
CA ILE A 105 -13.05 -6.18 -12.30
C ILE A 105 -12.00 -6.91 -13.16
N GLY A 106 -11.19 -7.76 -12.55
CA GLY A 106 -10.21 -8.61 -13.25
C GLY A 106 -8.98 -7.87 -13.82
N ILE A 107 -8.60 -6.73 -13.25
CA ILE A 107 -7.45 -5.94 -13.68
C ILE A 107 -6.23 -6.13 -12.76
N PRO A 108 -4.99 -5.89 -13.24
CA PRO A 108 -3.83 -6.04 -12.39
C PRO A 108 -3.77 -4.97 -11.28
N SER A 109 -3.31 -5.41 -10.10
CA SER A 109 -3.04 -4.55 -8.96
C SER A 109 -1.57 -4.59 -8.57
N TYR A 110 -1.04 -3.45 -8.11
CA TYR A 110 0.38 -3.29 -7.79
C TYR A 110 0.60 -2.56 -6.47
N ILE A 111 1.76 -2.81 -5.85
CA ILE A 111 2.35 -1.92 -4.85
C ILE A 111 3.67 -1.35 -5.38
N VAL A 112 4.00 -0.12 -5.00
CA VAL A 112 5.26 0.55 -5.37
C VAL A 112 6.05 0.89 -4.12
N ASP A 113 7.36 0.64 -4.18
CA ASP A 113 8.38 1.02 -3.20
C ASP A 113 7.91 0.86 -1.75
N PRO A 114 7.72 -0.39 -1.28
CA PRO A 114 7.25 -0.66 0.07
C PRO A 114 8.17 -0.02 1.12
N VAL A 115 7.60 0.28 2.29
CA VAL A 115 8.30 0.93 3.41
C VAL A 115 9.51 0.12 3.90
N VAL A 116 9.53 -1.18 3.58
CA VAL A 116 10.60 -2.14 3.88
C VAL A 116 11.58 -2.36 2.71
N GLY A 117 11.65 -1.40 1.77
CA GLY A 117 12.65 -1.43 0.70
C GLY A 117 14.05 -1.58 1.29
N ASP A 118 14.72 -2.71 1.02
CA ASP A 118 16.00 -3.03 1.63
C ASP A 118 17.08 -3.22 0.57
N GLU A 119 17.95 -2.22 0.49
CA GLU A 119 19.14 -2.18 -0.36
C GLU A 119 20.42 -1.99 0.48
N MET A 120 20.36 -2.29 1.79
CA MET A 120 21.50 -2.14 2.70
C MET A 120 22.58 -3.19 2.42
N ILE A 121 23.83 -2.74 2.33
CA ILE A 121 24.99 -3.63 2.25
C ILE A 121 25.22 -4.37 3.59
N PRO A 122 25.81 -5.58 3.60
CA PRO A 122 25.92 -6.40 4.81
C PRO A 122 26.56 -5.71 6.02
N ILE A 123 27.61 -4.90 5.81
CA ILE A 123 28.28 -4.16 6.90
C ILE A 123 27.34 -3.19 7.62
N ALA A 124 26.32 -2.67 6.93
CA ALA A 124 25.34 -1.76 7.51
C ALA A 124 24.32 -2.48 8.42
N ARG A 125 24.25 -3.82 8.39
CA ARG A 125 23.33 -4.62 9.21
C ARG A 125 23.85 -4.85 10.63
N ILE A 126 25.16 -4.75 10.84
CA ILE A 126 25.80 -4.95 12.15
C ILE A 126 25.23 -3.94 13.15
N SER A 127 24.61 -4.43 14.22
CA SER A 127 23.97 -3.61 15.26
C SER A 127 24.86 -3.37 16.49
N GLY A 128 25.86 -4.23 16.69
CA GLY A 128 26.64 -4.32 17.94
C GLY A 128 26.13 -5.38 18.93
N VAL A 129 24.99 -6.02 18.67
CA VAL A 129 24.46 -7.13 19.48
C VAL A 129 24.17 -8.34 18.57
N PRO A 130 24.73 -9.54 18.84
CA PRO A 130 24.60 -10.70 17.95
C PRO A 130 23.16 -11.10 17.59
N ASP A 131 22.22 -10.92 18.53
CA ASP A 131 20.82 -11.32 18.33
C ASP A 131 19.97 -10.30 17.55
N PHE A 132 20.55 -9.13 17.19
CA PHE A 132 19.82 -8.06 16.52
C PHE A 132 20.52 -7.59 15.25
N GLU A 133 19.73 -7.32 14.21
CA GLU A 133 20.20 -6.67 12.98
C GLU A 133 19.51 -5.31 12.80
N ARG A 134 20.22 -4.38 12.19
CA ARG A 134 19.62 -3.12 11.72
C ARG A 134 18.69 -3.45 10.54
N ARG A 135 17.44 -3.00 10.61
CA ARG A 135 16.41 -3.19 9.57
C ARG A 135 16.24 -1.94 8.71
N SER A 136 16.04 -2.12 7.40
CA SER A 136 15.68 -1.03 6.48
C SER A 136 14.17 -0.78 6.52
N ILE A 137 13.75 0.24 7.28
CA ILE A 137 12.34 0.66 7.35
C ILE A 137 12.30 2.19 7.29
N PHE A 138 11.85 2.75 6.17
CA PHE A 138 11.84 4.19 5.96
C PHE A 138 10.87 4.59 4.83
N HIS A 139 10.75 5.89 4.53
CA HIS A 139 9.91 6.40 3.44
C HIS A 139 10.52 6.18 2.05
N ALA A 140 10.72 4.90 1.65
CA ALA A 140 11.36 4.50 0.39
C ALA A 140 10.78 5.17 -0.85
N LEU A 141 9.44 5.15 -0.99
CA LEU A 141 8.75 5.80 -2.10
C LEU A 141 9.13 7.28 -2.25
N ASN A 142 9.07 8.05 -1.16
CA ASN A 142 9.40 9.47 -1.21
C ASN A 142 10.89 9.70 -1.47
N GLN A 143 11.77 8.93 -0.82
CA GLN A 143 13.22 9.07 -1.01
C GLN A 143 13.64 8.80 -2.46
N LYS A 144 13.08 7.76 -3.09
CA LYS A 144 13.37 7.43 -4.49
C LYS A 144 12.77 8.46 -5.45
N ALA A 145 11.56 8.95 -5.18
CA ALA A 145 10.90 9.94 -6.02
C ALA A 145 11.66 11.27 -6.08
N VAL A 146 12.21 11.75 -4.96
CA VAL A 146 12.94 13.04 -4.91
C VAL A 146 14.40 12.93 -5.36
N ALA A 147 14.98 11.73 -5.39
CA ALA A 147 16.38 11.52 -5.75
C ALA A 147 16.59 11.28 -7.26
N ARG A 148 15.53 10.94 -8.00
CA ARG A 148 15.55 10.80 -9.47
C ARG A 148 15.38 12.16 -10.13
#